data_AF-A0AAW0QDH2-F1
#
_entry.id   AF-A0AAW0QDH2-F1
#
_cell.length_a   1.000
_cell.length_b   1.000
_cell.length_c   1.000
_cell.angle_alpha   90.00
_cell.angle_beta   90.00
_cell.angle_gamma   90.00
#
_symmetry.space_group_name_H-M   'P 1'
#
loop_
_entity.id
_entity.type
_entity.pdbx_description
1 polymer ?
#
loop_
_entity_poly.entity_id
_entity_poly.type
_entity_poly.pdbx_seq_one_letter_code
_entity_poly.pdbx_strand_id
1 'polypeptide(L)'
;MPVTVKLAPHPANNWAGQAASSAEDLYQKSCPQQHALTGEIIKTSLDLTEKSQDRNISHSSNGFVDAARAAYNQHHHLSIRPDDVWLVIVNQISFFVNGHAEELRHFLVAHEGQKHLEVKGGMLDFAAMAQDMTHLIAANVKDPELRHWIMPSFSTTTDTDRVVGAILFMGALKKYFSYGFCAVCGIPSVTLLGEVEDWQEMLRRVDKIDAGMLGPKAKPFAAMLQPILQHMIMTFEASAHRDAVDHFWGTIATEHYMDSGIPYLTGWLTAFCYWDEQGNPKRLSDTSLFGGAAPFPRVDTVAIPQGFSSVNVHVNDYGNEYDATMIAGSVGIAATASSSASSALDSIQPVSGWWVCLQDKEKLLEEKRVEKKQLLADLSCFPEGEKRCENERHKILERLGKYEDVEVSLDDRGYEYDMDP
;
A
#
# COMPACT_ATOMS: atom_id res chain seq x y z
N MET A 1 0.53 -13.16 -23.65
CA MET A 1 1.86 -12.54 -23.54
C MET A 1 1.70 -11.24 -22.79
N PRO A 2 2.71 -10.79 -22.05
CA PRO A 2 2.70 -9.49 -21.39
C PRO A 2 2.33 -8.34 -22.33
N VAL A 3 1.58 -7.36 -21.82
CA VAL A 3 1.13 -6.19 -22.56
C VAL A 3 1.60 -4.91 -21.87
N THR A 4 2.16 -3.98 -22.65
CA THR A 4 2.56 -2.64 -22.16
C THR A 4 1.74 -1.57 -22.88
N VAL A 5 1.02 -0.75 -22.12
CA VAL A 5 0.21 0.36 -22.65
C VAL A 5 0.80 1.68 -22.14
N LYS A 6 1.24 2.55 -23.07
CA LYS A 6 1.58 3.94 -22.76
C LYS A 6 0.31 4.73 -22.55
N LEU A 7 0.20 5.43 -21.42
CA LEU A 7 -1.01 6.13 -20.99
C LEU A 7 -0.80 7.64 -21.08
N ALA A 8 0.28 8.15 -20.48
CA ALA A 8 0.63 9.57 -20.51
C ALA A 8 1.75 9.88 -21.55
N PRO A 9 1.82 11.13 -22.06
CA PRO A 9 2.79 11.53 -23.08
C PRO A 9 4.17 11.99 -22.53
N HIS A 10 4.30 12.12 -21.20
CA HIS A 10 5.54 12.52 -20.54
C HIS A 10 6.46 11.30 -20.26
N PRO A 11 7.78 11.50 -20.06
CA PRO A 11 8.66 10.44 -19.58
C PRO A 11 8.29 9.97 -18.16
N ALA A 12 8.92 8.88 -17.72
CA ALA A 12 8.91 8.48 -16.32
C ALA A 12 10.00 9.21 -15.51
N ASN A 13 9.75 9.39 -14.22
CA ASN A 13 10.71 9.90 -13.25
C ASN A 13 11.58 8.77 -12.68
N ASN A 14 12.77 9.16 -12.20
CA ASN A 14 13.62 8.30 -11.38
C ASN A 14 12.98 8.02 -10.01
N TRP A 15 13.18 6.81 -9.50
CA TRP A 15 12.62 6.35 -8.23
C TRP A 15 13.17 7.08 -6.99
N ALA A 16 12.29 7.39 -6.03
CA ALA A 16 12.58 8.00 -4.73
C ALA A 16 12.82 6.98 -3.58
N GLY A 17 13.16 7.42 -2.35
CA GLY A 17 12.84 6.80 -1.03
C GLY A 17 13.72 5.78 -0.20
N GLN A 18 15.06 5.66 -0.28
CA GLN A 18 15.94 4.97 0.73
C GLN A 18 16.12 3.42 0.65
N ALA A 19 17.24 2.95 0.05
CA ALA A 19 17.62 1.55 -0.22
C ALA A 19 17.68 0.61 1.00
N ALA A 20 17.29 -0.67 0.83
CA ALA A 20 17.62 -1.70 1.80
C ALA A 20 19.10 -2.01 1.77
N SER A 21 19.74 -1.90 2.93
CA SER A 21 21.10 -2.38 3.15
C SER A 21 21.17 -3.88 3.39
N SER A 22 20.06 -4.50 3.80
CA SER A 22 19.94 -5.91 4.14
C SER A 22 18.47 -6.35 4.23
N ALA A 23 18.22 -7.64 4.37
CA ALA A 23 16.88 -8.17 4.68
C ALA A 23 16.35 -7.76 6.08
N GLU A 24 17.23 -7.31 6.98
CA GLU A 24 16.92 -6.93 8.37
C GLU A 24 16.47 -5.47 8.49
N ASP A 25 17.28 -4.53 7.98
CA ASP A 25 16.96 -3.08 7.82
C ASP A 25 15.58 -2.86 7.21
N LEU A 26 15.25 -3.79 6.33
CA LEU A 26 14.05 -3.90 5.57
C LEU A 26 12.86 -4.46 6.34
N TYR A 27 13.04 -5.58 7.04
CA TYR A 27 12.03 -6.15 7.92
C TYR A 27 11.58 -5.10 8.94
N GLN A 28 12.56 -4.46 9.58
CA GLN A 28 12.38 -3.34 10.49
C GLN A 28 11.53 -2.20 9.90
N LYS A 29 11.89 -1.67 8.73
CA LYS A 29 11.17 -0.53 8.11
C LYS A 29 9.78 -0.90 7.57
N SER A 30 9.57 -2.16 7.19
CA SER A 30 8.36 -2.56 6.46
C SER A 30 7.26 -3.12 7.35
N CYS A 31 7.67 -3.84 8.39
CA CYS A 31 6.80 -4.53 9.34
C CYS A 31 7.16 -4.14 10.79
N PRO A 32 7.27 -2.84 11.14
CA PRO A 32 7.95 -2.37 12.35
C PRO A 32 7.36 -2.90 13.65
N GLN A 33 6.03 -3.09 13.72
CA GLN A 33 5.38 -3.71 14.87
C GLN A 33 5.83 -5.18 15.06
N GLN A 34 5.85 -5.96 13.98
CA GLN A 34 6.30 -7.35 14.03
C GLN A 34 7.80 -7.42 14.36
N HIS A 35 8.62 -6.55 13.76
CA HIS A 35 10.06 -6.44 14.06
C HIS A 35 10.31 -6.23 15.55
N ALA A 36 9.56 -5.32 16.18
CA ALA A 36 9.64 -5.09 17.61
C ALA A 36 9.38 -6.37 18.42
N LEU A 37 8.34 -7.15 18.08
CA LEU A 37 7.90 -8.37 18.78
C LEU A 37 8.80 -9.60 18.55
N THR A 38 9.70 -9.55 17.57
CA THR A 38 10.55 -10.69 17.18
C THR A 38 12.01 -10.53 17.59
N GLY A 39 12.76 -11.62 17.48
CA GLY A 39 14.22 -11.66 17.45
C GLY A 39 14.77 -11.79 16.02
N GLU A 40 15.93 -12.42 15.91
CA GLU A 40 16.72 -12.58 14.68
C GLU A 40 15.96 -13.26 13.52
N ILE A 41 16.21 -12.80 12.28
CA ILE A 41 15.77 -13.46 11.04
C ILE A 41 16.55 -14.78 10.86
N ILE A 42 15.84 -15.90 10.91
CA ILE A 42 16.37 -17.25 10.65
C ILE A 42 16.55 -17.49 9.14
N LYS A 43 15.68 -16.91 8.29
CA LYS A 43 15.71 -17.13 6.84
C LYS A 43 14.96 -16.04 6.05
N THR A 44 15.33 -15.82 4.79
CA THR A 44 14.57 -14.99 3.83
C THR A 44 14.58 -15.57 2.41
N SER A 45 13.67 -15.09 1.56
CA SER A 45 13.66 -15.22 0.10
C SER A 45 14.22 -14.00 -0.61
N LEU A 46 14.32 -12.88 0.11
CA LEU A 46 14.85 -11.62 -0.39
C LEU A 46 16.24 -11.42 0.18
N ASP A 47 17.07 -12.38 -0.24
CA ASP A 47 18.51 -12.31 -0.18
C ASP A 47 18.98 -11.17 -1.10
N LEU A 48 19.40 -10.07 -0.48
CA LEU A 48 19.89 -8.88 -1.16
C LEU A 48 21.41 -8.93 -1.45
N THR A 49 22.04 -10.10 -1.33
CA THR A 49 23.44 -10.28 -1.76
C THR A 49 23.60 -10.12 -3.29
N GLU A 50 24.85 -10.12 -3.75
CA GLU A 50 25.30 -9.58 -5.05
C GLU A 50 24.59 -10.08 -6.32
N LYS A 51 23.79 -11.14 -6.25
CA LYS A 51 22.98 -11.63 -7.39
C LYS A 51 21.70 -10.83 -7.65
N SER A 52 21.36 -9.89 -6.77
CA SER A 52 20.16 -9.05 -6.86
C SER A 52 20.40 -7.67 -7.51
N GLN A 53 21.62 -7.39 -7.99
CA GLN A 53 22.11 -6.06 -8.38
C GLN A 53 21.30 -5.31 -9.47
N ASP A 54 20.55 -6.00 -10.33
CA ASP A 54 19.74 -5.35 -11.38
C ASP A 54 18.47 -4.66 -10.84
N ARG A 55 18.16 -4.77 -9.54
CA ARG A 55 16.91 -4.25 -8.95
C ARG A 55 17.10 -3.60 -7.58
N ASN A 56 16.64 -2.35 -7.48
CA ASN A 56 16.49 -1.60 -6.22
C ASN A 56 15.05 -1.85 -5.72
N ILE A 57 14.83 -2.73 -4.75
CA ILE A 57 13.48 -3.19 -4.35
C ILE A 57 13.03 -2.46 -3.11
N SER A 58 11.95 -1.65 -3.06
CA SER A 58 11.54 -0.73 -1.95
C SER A 58 10.94 -1.26 -0.65
N HIS A 59 10.96 -0.46 0.44
CA HIS A 59 10.26 -0.76 1.69
C HIS A 59 8.96 0.05 1.75
N SER A 60 7.84 -0.57 2.15
CA SER A 60 6.52 0.08 2.08
C SER A 60 5.46 -0.79 2.76
N SER A 61 4.84 -0.38 3.87
CA SER A 61 3.94 -1.27 4.64
C SER A 61 2.82 -1.94 3.81
N ASN A 62 2.42 -1.38 2.65
CA ASN A 62 1.61 -2.07 1.64
C ASN A 62 2.19 -1.90 0.21
N GLY A 63 3.08 -2.80 -0.19
CA GLY A 63 3.89 -2.69 -1.41
C GLY A 63 3.09 -2.58 -2.71
N PHE A 64 1.90 -3.17 -2.78
CA PHE A 64 1.03 -3.04 -3.96
C PHE A 64 0.35 -1.67 -4.04
N VAL A 65 -0.23 -1.23 -2.93
CA VAL A 65 -0.93 0.06 -2.86
C VAL A 65 0.06 1.20 -3.02
N ASP A 66 1.21 1.15 -2.36
CA ASP A 66 2.22 2.20 -2.47
C ASP A 66 2.93 2.19 -3.83
N ALA A 67 3.18 1.03 -4.47
CA ALA A 67 3.71 1.00 -5.84
C ALA A 67 2.74 1.63 -6.84
N ALA A 68 1.45 1.28 -6.78
CA ALA A 68 0.44 1.83 -7.67
C ALA A 68 0.20 3.34 -7.40
N ARG A 69 0.14 3.74 -6.13
CA ARG A 69 0.03 5.15 -5.69
C ARG A 69 1.25 5.96 -6.11
N ALA A 70 2.47 5.43 -5.97
CA ALA A 70 3.70 6.10 -6.37
C ALA A 70 3.83 6.20 -7.89
N ALA A 71 3.56 5.13 -8.63
CA ALA A 71 3.57 5.19 -10.11
C ALA A 71 2.63 6.28 -10.66
N TYR A 72 1.47 6.44 -10.03
CA TYR A 72 0.49 7.48 -10.40
C TYR A 72 0.88 8.87 -9.90
N ASN A 73 1.23 9.06 -8.62
CA ASN A 73 1.54 10.37 -8.03
C ASN A 73 2.96 10.90 -8.36
N GLN A 74 3.89 10.03 -8.75
CA GLN A 74 5.32 10.35 -8.96
C GLN A 74 5.82 9.98 -10.37
N HIS A 75 4.94 9.51 -11.27
CA HIS A 75 5.24 9.20 -12.67
C HIS A 75 6.27 8.07 -12.91
N HIS A 76 6.09 6.90 -12.32
CA HIS A 76 6.93 5.72 -12.65
C HIS A 76 6.19 4.76 -13.57
N HIS A 77 6.90 4.10 -14.50
CA HIS A 77 6.30 3.00 -15.28
C HIS A 77 5.92 1.86 -14.32
N LEU A 78 4.66 1.40 -14.33
CA LEU A 78 4.17 0.39 -13.39
C LEU A 78 4.10 -0.99 -14.04
N SER A 79 4.85 -1.96 -13.51
CA SER A 79 4.68 -3.37 -13.88
C SER A 79 3.86 -4.10 -12.81
N ILE A 80 3.00 -5.04 -13.22
CA ILE A 80 2.13 -5.83 -12.32
C ILE A 80 2.00 -7.27 -12.81
N ARG A 81 2.19 -8.26 -11.92
CA ARG A 81 1.86 -9.68 -12.17
C ARG A 81 0.44 -10.05 -11.73
N PRO A 82 -0.14 -11.15 -12.26
CA PRO A 82 -1.33 -11.76 -11.69
C PRO A 82 -1.16 -12.09 -10.19
N ASP A 83 0.02 -12.58 -9.79
CA ASP A 83 0.36 -12.87 -8.40
C ASP A 83 0.29 -11.63 -7.50
N ASP A 84 0.81 -10.49 -7.99
CA ASP A 84 0.94 -9.26 -7.22
C ASP A 84 -0.45 -8.69 -6.85
N VAL A 85 -1.46 -8.91 -7.70
CA VAL A 85 -2.87 -8.57 -7.44
C VAL A 85 -3.56 -9.65 -6.59
N TRP A 86 -3.39 -10.94 -6.94
CA TRP A 86 -4.08 -12.02 -6.25
C TRP A 86 -3.66 -12.17 -4.79
N LEU A 87 -2.38 -11.99 -4.46
CA LEU A 87 -1.90 -12.05 -3.09
C LEU A 87 -2.47 -10.91 -2.21
N VAL A 88 -2.77 -9.76 -2.81
CA VAL A 88 -3.38 -8.62 -2.09
C VAL A 88 -4.89 -8.85 -1.88
N ILE A 89 -5.57 -9.48 -2.85
CA ILE A 89 -6.94 -9.99 -2.67
C ILE A 89 -6.98 -11.00 -1.52
N VAL A 90 -6.02 -11.94 -1.46
CA VAL A 90 -5.89 -12.91 -0.36
C VAL A 90 -5.60 -12.22 0.99
N ASN A 91 -4.77 -11.18 1.01
CA ASN A 91 -4.48 -10.41 2.23
C ASN A 91 -5.70 -9.62 2.74
N GLN A 92 -6.51 -9.06 1.85
CA GLN A 92 -7.80 -8.45 2.23
C GLN A 92 -8.79 -9.51 2.74
N ILE A 93 -8.81 -10.70 2.12
CA ILE A 93 -9.61 -11.83 2.62
C ILE A 93 -9.12 -12.30 3.99
N SER A 94 -7.81 -12.30 4.30
CA SER A 94 -7.34 -12.75 5.62
C SER A 94 -7.79 -11.81 6.74
N PHE A 95 -7.86 -10.49 6.52
CA PHE A 95 -8.47 -9.56 7.49
C PHE A 95 -9.94 -9.86 7.72
N PHE A 96 -10.72 -10.05 6.66
CA PHE A 96 -12.14 -10.43 6.77
C PHE A 96 -12.32 -11.77 7.49
N VAL A 97 -11.50 -12.77 7.17
CA VAL A 97 -11.53 -14.10 7.81
C VAL A 97 -11.15 -14.02 9.29
N ASN A 98 -10.12 -13.25 9.65
CA ASN A 98 -9.69 -13.11 11.04
C ASN A 98 -10.70 -12.31 11.88
N GLY A 99 -11.26 -11.22 11.33
CA GLY A 99 -12.27 -10.40 12.00
C GLY A 99 -13.64 -11.08 12.19
N HIS A 100 -13.98 -12.04 11.33
CA HIS A 100 -15.24 -12.80 11.37
C HIS A 100 -15.03 -14.31 11.56
N ALA A 101 -13.94 -14.72 12.22
CA ALA A 101 -13.46 -16.10 12.24
C ALA A 101 -14.51 -17.13 12.70
N GLU A 102 -15.27 -16.86 13.75
CA GLU A 102 -16.29 -17.79 14.27
C GLU A 102 -17.54 -17.86 13.37
N GLU A 103 -17.93 -16.74 12.75
CA GLU A 103 -19.02 -16.71 11.77
C GLU A 103 -18.64 -17.49 10.50
N LEU A 104 -17.39 -17.40 10.08
CA LEU A 104 -16.87 -18.02 8.85
C LEU A 104 -16.33 -19.44 9.04
N ARG A 105 -16.10 -19.89 10.28
CA ARG A 105 -15.54 -21.21 10.62
C ARG A 105 -16.19 -22.34 9.81
N HIS A 106 -17.52 -22.37 9.76
CA HIS A 106 -18.32 -23.39 9.08
C HIS A 106 -18.29 -23.33 7.53
N PHE A 107 -17.79 -22.24 6.94
CA PHE A 107 -17.53 -22.14 5.50
C PHE A 107 -16.09 -22.55 5.12
N LEU A 108 -15.15 -22.50 6.07
CA LEU A 108 -13.71 -22.51 5.78
C LEU A 108 -12.97 -23.75 6.28
N VAL A 109 -13.33 -24.30 7.43
CA VAL A 109 -12.58 -25.39 8.09
C VAL A 109 -13.49 -26.43 8.75
N ALA A 110 -13.06 -27.69 8.69
CA ALA A 110 -13.72 -28.82 9.37
C ALA A 110 -13.06 -29.17 10.73
N HIS A 111 -12.23 -28.26 11.27
CA HIS A 111 -11.33 -28.47 12.40
C HIS A 111 -10.95 -27.14 13.07
N GLU A 112 -10.30 -27.19 14.24
CA GLU A 112 -9.84 -26.02 15.00
C GLU A 112 -8.29 -25.88 14.94
N GLY A 113 -7.74 -24.67 14.79
CA GLY A 113 -6.28 -24.39 14.81
C GLY A 113 -5.67 -23.73 13.54
N GLN A 114 -4.36 -23.40 13.56
CA GLN A 114 -3.61 -22.69 12.48
C GLN A 114 -2.10 -23.12 12.34
N LYS A 115 -1.44 -22.84 11.18
CA LYS A 115 0.02 -23.01 10.80
C LYS A 115 0.37 -22.22 9.47
N HIS A 116 1.66 -22.02 9.04
CA HIS A 116 2.13 -20.69 8.47
C HIS A 116 3.35 -20.58 7.42
N LEU A 117 3.49 -19.50 6.54
CA LEU A 117 4.68 -19.03 5.67
C LEU A 117 4.63 -17.53 5.03
N GLU A 118 5.77 -16.83 4.64
CA GLU A 118 6.09 -15.33 4.86
C GLU A 118 6.58 -14.25 3.74
N VAL A 119 7.68 -13.36 3.87
CA VAL A 119 8.08 -12.06 3.06
C VAL A 119 9.61 -11.47 2.83
N LYS A 120 10.18 -10.23 2.40
CA LYS A 120 9.96 -8.81 1.73
C LYS A 120 11.23 -7.81 1.30
N GLY A 121 11.18 -6.42 0.97
CA GLY A 121 12.02 -5.42 0.03
C GLY A 121 13.23 -4.25 0.24
N GLY A 122 13.05 -2.85 0.31
CA GLY A 122 13.97 -1.54 0.36
C GLY A 122 14.60 -0.53 -0.82
N MET A 123 14.46 0.86 -0.83
CA MET A 123 14.20 1.95 -1.93
C MET A 123 15.26 3.12 -2.49
N LEU A 124 14.96 4.42 -2.94
CA LEU A 124 15.89 5.49 -3.61
C LEU A 124 15.87 7.12 -3.35
N ASP A 125 15.69 8.16 -4.28
CA ASP A 125 15.89 9.73 -4.12
C ASP A 125 15.02 10.87 -4.94
N PHE A 126 15.11 12.26 -4.76
CA PHE A 126 14.08 13.38 -5.09
C PHE A 126 14.27 14.58 -6.16
N ALA A 127 15.44 15.07 -6.61
CA ALA A 127 15.63 16.51 -7.02
C ALA A 127 15.00 17.16 -8.31
N ALA A 128 14.12 16.52 -9.10
CA ALA A 128 13.87 16.92 -10.51
C ALA A 128 12.89 18.09 -10.79
N MET A 129 11.92 18.36 -9.91
CA MET A 129 10.64 19.05 -10.24
C MET A 129 10.69 20.53 -10.71
N ALA A 130 11.87 21.17 -10.76
CA ALA A 130 11.97 22.63 -10.91
C ALA A 130 11.95 23.14 -12.36
N GLN A 131 12.27 22.32 -13.38
CA GLN A 131 12.49 22.81 -14.75
C GLN A 131 11.23 22.80 -15.63
N ASP A 132 10.34 21.79 -15.48
CA ASP A 132 9.21 21.55 -16.38
C ASP A 132 8.20 22.71 -16.42
N MET A 133 8.02 23.40 -15.29
CA MET A 133 7.11 24.54 -15.14
C MET A 133 7.39 25.68 -16.15
N THR A 134 8.62 25.80 -16.66
CA THR A 134 8.96 26.80 -17.69
C THR A 134 8.33 26.52 -19.06
N HIS A 135 8.11 25.25 -19.40
CA HIS A 135 7.59 24.86 -20.72
C HIS A 135 6.09 25.12 -20.83
N LEU A 136 5.34 24.92 -19.73
CA LEU A 136 3.89 25.14 -19.67
C LEU A 136 3.51 26.62 -19.89
N ILE A 137 4.33 27.56 -19.40
CA ILE A 137 4.08 29.00 -19.56
C ILE A 137 4.26 29.45 -21.02
N ALA A 138 5.25 28.89 -21.73
CA ALA A 138 5.49 29.21 -23.14
C ALA A 138 4.34 28.81 -24.06
N ALA A 139 3.65 27.71 -23.76
CA ALA A 139 2.50 27.23 -24.52
C ALA A 139 1.24 28.11 -24.38
N ASN A 140 1.22 29.06 -23.43
CA ASN A 140 0.03 29.84 -23.07
C ASN A 140 0.20 31.36 -23.28
N VAL A 141 1.28 31.80 -23.94
CA VAL A 141 1.53 33.21 -24.30
C VAL A 141 1.39 33.45 -25.81
N LYS A 142 1.05 34.69 -26.21
CA LYS A 142 0.78 35.04 -27.61
C LYS A 142 1.99 34.98 -28.55
N ASP A 143 3.19 35.02 -28.00
CA ASP A 143 4.46 34.96 -28.73
C ASP A 143 5.25 33.74 -28.23
N PRO A 144 5.43 32.69 -29.05
CA PRO A 144 6.12 31.47 -28.61
C PRO A 144 7.62 31.69 -28.35
N GLU A 145 8.25 32.73 -28.93
CA GLU A 145 9.67 33.03 -28.71
C GLU A 145 9.93 33.74 -27.38
N LEU A 146 8.88 34.19 -26.69
CA LEU A 146 8.98 34.89 -25.39
C LEU A 146 9.76 34.09 -24.34
N ARG A 147 9.68 32.75 -24.35
CA ARG A 147 10.48 31.88 -23.47
C ARG A 147 11.97 31.91 -23.84
N HIS A 148 12.32 31.82 -25.12
CA HIS A 148 13.72 31.86 -25.57
C HIS A 148 14.36 33.23 -25.37
N TRP A 149 13.56 34.31 -25.41
CA TRP A 149 14.02 35.66 -25.12
C TRP A 149 14.28 35.93 -23.62
N ILE A 150 13.54 35.28 -22.71
CA ILE A 150 13.65 35.52 -21.26
C ILE A 150 14.56 34.52 -20.54
N MET A 151 14.61 33.26 -20.96
CA MET A 151 15.43 32.24 -20.30
C MET A 151 16.92 32.45 -20.60
N PRO A 152 17.81 32.46 -19.58
CA PRO A 152 19.23 32.68 -19.81
C PRO A 152 19.87 31.53 -20.60
N SER A 153 20.66 31.88 -21.61
CA SER A 153 21.38 30.95 -22.49
C SER A 153 22.80 31.43 -22.81
N PHE A 154 23.40 32.21 -21.90
CA PHE A 154 24.74 32.77 -22.08
C PHE A 154 25.81 31.70 -21.83
N SER A 155 27.03 31.95 -22.32
CA SER A 155 28.18 31.04 -22.18
C SER A 155 28.64 30.81 -20.72
N THR A 156 28.05 31.51 -19.75
CA THR A 156 28.32 31.38 -18.31
C THR A 156 27.11 30.86 -17.52
N THR A 157 26.00 30.49 -18.17
CA THR A 157 24.75 30.09 -17.51
C THR A 157 24.82 28.66 -16.95
N THR A 158 24.68 28.54 -15.63
CA THR A 158 24.53 27.27 -14.90
C THR A 158 23.07 26.81 -14.81
N ASP A 159 22.81 25.59 -14.33
CA ASP A 159 21.43 25.12 -14.11
C ASP A 159 20.72 25.85 -12.97
N THR A 160 21.46 26.33 -11.97
CA THR A 160 20.93 27.25 -10.95
C THR A 160 20.46 28.55 -11.60
N ASP A 161 21.23 29.11 -12.55
CA ASP A 161 20.82 30.32 -13.29
C ASP A 161 19.58 30.07 -14.17
N ARG A 162 19.43 28.86 -14.74
CA ARG A 162 18.22 28.45 -15.47
C ARG A 162 17.00 28.39 -14.55
N VAL A 163 17.13 27.82 -13.34
CA VAL A 163 16.05 27.77 -12.34
C VAL A 163 15.72 29.16 -11.78
N VAL A 164 16.72 30.03 -11.59
CA VAL A 164 16.49 31.44 -11.23
C VAL A 164 15.75 32.18 -12.35
N GLY A 165 16.16 31.99 -13.61
CA GLY A 165 15.45 32.52 -14.78
C GLY A 165 14.00 32.04 -14.89
N ALA A 166 13.77 30.75 -14.61
CA ALA A 166 12.44 30.13 -14.55
C ALA A 166 11.53 30.84 -13.54
N ILE A 167 11.99 30.96 -12.29
CA ILE A 167 11.24 31.55 -11.18
C ILE A 167 10.99 33.05 -11.41
N LEU A 168 11.95 33.77 -12.01
CA LEU A 168 11.78 35.17 -12.39
C LEU A 168 10.75 35.34 -13.53
N PHE A 169 10.74 34.45 -14.53
CA PHE A 169 9.75 34.45 -15.61
C PHE A 169 8.32 34.19 -15.09
N MET A 170 8.17 33.19 -14.20
CA MET A 170 6.93 32.96 -13.44
C MET A 170 6.52 34.25 -12.68
N GLY A 171 7.45 34.81 -11.92
CA GLY A 171 7.23 36.02 -11.11
C GLY A 171 6.81 37.26 -11.90
N ALA A 172 7.23 37.38 -13.17
CA ALA A 172 6.84 38.46 -14.07
C ALA A 172 5.39 38.32 -14.58
N LEU A 173 4.96 37.09 -14.88
CA LEU A 173 3.63 36.82 -15.47
C LEU A 173 2.52 36.51 -14.45
N LYS A 174 2.82 36.55 -13.14
CA LYS A 174 1.90 36.25 -12.01
C LYS A 174 0.60 37.09 -11.90
N LYS A 175 0.40 38.07 -12.79
CA LYS A 175 -0.87 38.82 -12.93
C LYS A 175 -1.80 38.27 -14.00
N TYR A 176 -1.30 37.34 -14.83
CA TYR A 176 -2.00 36.73 -15.95
C TYR A 176 -2.19 35.22 -15.77
N PHE A 177 -1.29 34.57 -15.02
CA PHE A 177 -1.39 33.17 -14.63
C PHE A 177 -1.34 33.04 -13.10
N SER A 178 -2.13 32.12 -12.56
CA SER A 178 -1.98 31.61 -11.19
C SER A 178 -1.11 30.36 -11.23
N TYR A 179 -0.16 30.23 -10.30
CA TYR A 179 0.73 29.06 -10.22
C TYR A 179 0.39 28.24 -8.98
N GLY A 180 -0.26 27.10 -9.19
CA GLY A 180 -0.42 26.06 -8.18
C GLY A 180 0.39 24.84 -8.59
N PHE A 181 1.21 24.32 -7.67
CA PHE A 181 1.82 23.00 -7.83
C PHE A 181 0.78 21.91 -7.51
N CYS A 182 -0.15 21.70 -8.43
CA CYS A 182 -0.87 20.44 -8.48
C CYS A 182 0.06 19.43 -9.17
N ALA A 183 0.38 18.32 -8.50
CA ALA A 183 1.00 17.20 -9.19
C ALA A 183 0.03 16.73 -10.27
N VAL A 184 0.45 16.74 -11.53
CA VAL A 184 -0.33 16.17 -12.63
C VAL A 184 -0.22 14.67 -12.48
N CYS A 185 -1.07 14.01 -11.68
CA CYS A 185 -0.87 12.58 -11.44
C CYS A 185 -1.21 11.76 -12.70
N GLY A 186 -0.41 10.73 -12.98
CA GLY A 186 -0.57 9.86 -14.13
C GLY A 186 0.59 8.87 -14.29
N ILE A 187 0.26 7.59 -14.50
CA ILE A 187 1.25 6.54 -14.80
C ILE A 187 1.73 6.73 -16.26
N PRO A 188 3.03 6.80 -16.57
CA PRO A 188 3.52 6.95 -17.95
C PRO A 188 3.17 5.74 -18.84
N SER A 189 3.38 4.52 -18.32
CA SER A 189 2.85 3.29 -18.92
C SER A 189 2.63 2.20 -17.87
N VAL A 190 1.67 1.33 -18.12
CA VAL A 190 1.46 0.10 -17.33
C VAL A 190 1.88 -1.11 -18.16
N THR A 191 2.56 -2.07 -17.52
CA THR A 191 2.86 -3.39 -18.06
C THR A 191 2.15 -4.45 -17.22
N LEU A 192 1.17 -5.14 -17.82
CA LEU A 192 0.61 -6.35 -17.23
C LEU A 192 1.43 -7.56 -17.69
N LEU A 193 1.96 -8.31 -16.73
CA LEU A 193 2.71 -9.54 -16.95
C LEU A 193 1.77 -10.76 -16.99
N GLY A 194 2.30 -11.91 -17.39
CA GLY A 194 1.53 -13.15 -17.57
C GLY A 194 0.77 -13.23 -18.89
N GLU A 195 -0.16 -14.19 -18.97
CA GLU A 195 -1.08 -14.39 -20.09
C GLU A 195 -2.49 -13.89 -19.72
N VAL A 196 -3.33 -13.56 -20.71
CA VAL A 196 -4.68 -13.00 -20.43
C VAL A 196 -5.58 -14.01 -19.69
N GLU A 197 -5.31 -15.29 -19.89
CA GLU A 197 -5.91 -16.44 -19.22
C GLU A 197 -5.69 -16.42 -17.70
N ASP A 198 -4.56 -15.89 -17.21
CA ASP A 198 -4.27 -15.76 -15.77
C ASP A 198 -5.23 -14.74 -15.12
N TRP A 199 -5.44 -13.62 -15.80
CA TRP A 199 -6.34 -12.55 -15.37
C TRP A 199 -7.81 -12.97 -15.44
N GLN A 200 -8.19 -13.73 -16.49
CA GLN A 200 -9.51 -14.36 -16.57
C GLN A 200 -9.74 -15.40 -15.46
N GLU A 201 -8.74 -16.21 -15.12
CA GLU A 201 -8.82 -17.17 -14.00
C GLU A 201 -8.94 -16.46 -12.65
N MET A 202 -8.28 -15.32 -12.48
CA MET A 202 -8.46 -14.47 -11.28
C MET A 202 -9.92 -13.99 -11.14
N LEU A 203 -10.54 -13.56 -12.24
CA LEU A 203 -11.96 -13.15 -12.26
C LEU A 203 -12.88 -14.32 -11.87
N ARG A 204 -12.69 -15.53 -12.44
CA ARG A 204 -13.45 -16.74 -12.07
C ARG A 204 -13.33 -17.12 -10.59
N ARG A 205 -12.25 -16.70 -9.90
CA ARG A 205 -12.08 -16.90 -8.45
C ARG A 205 -12.83 -15.85 -7.63
N VAL A 206 -12.86 -14.60 -8.09
CA VAL A 206 -13.69 -13.54 -7.48
C VAL A 206 -15.18 -13.87 -7.60
N ASP A 207 -15.62 -14.47 -8.72
CA ASP A 207 -17.01 -14.90 -8.91
C ASP A 207 -17.47 -15.93 -7.84
N LYS A 208 -16.56 -16.73 -7.26
CA LYS A 208 -16.87 -17.63 -6.14
C LYS A 208 -17.17 -16.88 -4.85
N ILE A 209 -16.53 -15.72 -4.64
CA ILE A 209 -16.80 -14.86 -3.49
C ILE A 209 -18.21 -14.28 -3.61
N ASP A 210 -18.61 -13.78 -4.78
CA ASP A 210 -19.99 -13.33 -4.99
C ASP A 210 -21.00 -14.49 -4.96
N ALA A 211 -20.65 -15.69 -5.44
CA ALA A 211 -21.49 -16.89 -5.27
C ALA A 211 -21.72 -17.29 -3.80
N GLY A 212 -21.07 -16.64 -2.83
CA GLY A 212 -21.33 -16.78 -1.40
C GLY A 212 -20.32 -17.63 -0.64
N MET A 213 -19.18 -17.98 -1.24
CA MET A 213 -18.11 -18.78 -0.60
C MET A 213 -17.62 -18.20 0.75
N LEU A 214 -17.71 -16.87 0.91
CA LEU A 214 -17.33 -16.13 2.13
C LEU A 214 -18.54 -15.43 2.79
N GLY A 215 -19.75 -15.95 2.56
CA GLY A 215 -21.00 -15.37 3.06
C GLY A 215 -21.40 -14.04 2.41
N PRO A 216 -22.54 -13.44 2.81
CA PRO A 216 -23.08 -12.25 2.17
C PRO A 216 -22.25 -10.99 2.41
N LYS A 217 -21.51 -10.90 3.53
CA LYS A 217 -20.65 -9.76 3.88
C LYS A 217 -19.49 -9.53 2.90
N ALA A 218 -19.05 -10.57 2.20
CA ALA A 218 -17.96 -10.49 1.22
C ALA A 218 -18.41 -10.07 -0.19
N LYS A 219 -19.72 -10.09 -0.48
CA LYS A 219 -20.25 -9.71 -1.81
C LYS A 219 -19.86 -8.29 -2.28
N PRO A 220 -19.87 -7.23 -1.43
CA PRO A 220 -19.45 -5.90 -1.87
C PRO A 220 -17.99 -5.84 -2.33
N PHE A 221 -17.09 -6.62 -1.71
CA PHE A 221 -15.70 -6.74 -2.12
C PHE A 221 -15.57 -7.37 -3.51
N ALA A 222 -16.29 -8.48 -3.76
CA ALA A 222 -16.33 -9.11 -5.08
C ALA A 222 -16.87 -8.16 -6.16
N ALA A 223 -17.94 -7.42 -5.86
CA ALA A 223 -18.55 -6.45 -6.78
C ALA A 223 -17.66 -5.23 -7.10
N MET A 224 -16.66 -4.93 -6.26
CA MET A 224 -15.62 -3.93 -6.54
C MET A 224 -14.46 -4.52 -7.36
N LEU A 225 -14.08 -5.77 -7.10
CA LEU A 225 -12.99 -6.45 -7.82
C LEU A 225 -13.36 -6.84 -9.26
N GLN A 226 -14.60 -7.28 -9.51
CA GLN A 226 -15.08 -7.68 -10.84
C GLN A 226 -14.80 -6.61 -11.93
N PRO A 227 -15.21 -5.33 -11.80
CA PRO A 227 -14.92 -4.32 -12.81
C PRO A 227 -13.43 -4.01 -12.93
N ILE A 228 -12.65 -4.07 -11.86
CA ILE A 228 -11.19 -3.86 -11.90
C ILE A 228 -10.53 -4.94 -12.77
N LEU A 229 -10.82 -6.22 -12.50
CA LEU A 229 -10.25 -7.33 -13.25
C LEU A 229 -10.73 -7.35 -14.71
N GLN A 230 -11.98 -6.94 -14.98
CA GLN A 230 -12.47 -6.76 -16.34
C GLN A 230 -11.68 -5.70 -17.13
N HIS A 231 -11.37 -4.55 -16.55
CA HIS A 231 -10.56 -3.53 -17.23
C HIS A 231 -9.07 -3.92 -17.35
N MET A 232 -8.53 -4.69 -16.39
CA MET A 232 -7.21 -5.32 -16.53
C MET A 232 -7.18 -6.30 -17.72
N ILE A 233 -8.23 -7.11 -17.91
CA ILE A 233 -8.37 -7.97 -19.10
C ILE A 233 -8.49 -7.13 -20.39
N MET A 234 -9.32 -6.07 -20.40
CA MET A 234 -9.43 -5.14 -21.55
C MET A 234 -8.11 -4.43 -21.89
N THR A 235 -7.16 -4.31 -20.96
CA THR A 235 -5.84 -3.73 -21.21
C THR A 235 -5.01 -4.58 -22.20
N PHE A 236 -5.26 -5.88 -22.32
CA PHE A 236 -4.67 -6.73 -23.37
C PHE A 236 -5.19 -6.40 -24.78
N GLU A 237 -6.39 -5.81 -24.88
CA GLU A 237 -7.05 -5.39 -26.12
C GLU A 237 -7.15 -3.86 -26.23
N ALA A 238 -6.23 -3.12 -25.60
CA ALA A 238 -6.27 -1.66 -25.46
C ALA A 238 -6.28 -0.86 -26.79
N SER A 239 -6.00 -1.49 -27.93
CA SER A 239 -6.18 -0.88 -29.26
C SER A 239 -7.65 -0.76 -29.68
N ALA A 240 -8.53 -1.63 -29.16
CA ALA A 240 -9.98 -1.57 -29.36
C ALA A 240 -10.71 -0.77 -28.25
N HIS A 241 -10.10 -0.65 -27.06
CA HIS A 241 -10.73 -0.11 -25.85
C HIS A 241 -9.98 1.11 -25.27
N ARG A 242 -9.26 1.86 -26.12
CA ARG A 242 -8.29 2.88 -25.70
C ARG A 242 -8.82 3.86 -24.63
N ASP A 243 -9.94 4.53 -24.90
CA ASP A 243 -10.50 5.54 -23.99
C ASP A 243 -10.91 4.94 -22.63
N ALA A 244 -11.39 3.70 -22.61
CA ALA A 244 -11.77 2.99 -21.39
C ALA A 244 -10.55 2.53 -20.59
N VAL A 245 -9.48 2.10 -21.27
CA VAL A 245 -8.20 1.73 -20.64
C VAL A 245 -7.50 2.97 -20.07
N ASP A 246 -7.47 4.09 -20.80
CA ASP A 246 -6.91 5.35 -20.31
C ASP A 246 -7.71 5.91 -19.13
N HIS A 247 -9.06 5.87 -19.18
CA HIS A 247 -9.90 6.26 -18.06
C HIS A 247 -9.72 5.34 -16.83
N PHE A 248 -9.60 4.03 -17.04
CA PHE A 248 -9.34 3.06 -15.98
C PHE A 248 -8.00 3.35 -15.28
N TRP A 249 -6.88 3.37 -15.99
CA TRP A 249 -5.58 3.62 -15.36
C TRP A 249 -5.43 5.08 -14.86
N GLY A 250 -6.14 6.02 -15.46
CA GLY A 250 -6.29 7.40 -14.98
C GLY A 250 -7.17 7.57 -13.73
N THR A 251 -7.85 6.52 -13.27
CA THR A 251 -8.68 6.53 -12.04
C THR A 251 -8.19 5.53 -10.98
N ILE A 252 -6.96 5.02 -11.11
CA ILE A 252 -6.34 4.09 -10.16
C ILE A 252 -6.27 4.66 -8.74
N ALA A 253 -5.74 5.87 -8.62
CA ALA A 253 -5.54 6.58 -7.37
C ALA A 253 -5.95 8.04 -7.56
N THR A 254 -6.32 8.73 -6.48
CA THR A 254 -6.37 10.19 -6.38
C THR A 254 -6.24 10.53 -4.91
N GLU A 255 -5.16 11.25 -4.57
CA GLU A 255 -4.83 11.66 -3.21
C GLU A 255 -5.32 13.09 -2.96
N HIS A 256 -6.14 13.25 -1.92
CA HIS A 256 -6.77 14.51 -1.56
C HIS A 256 -6.12 15.07 -0.30
N TYR A 257 -5.45 16.21 -0.43
CA TYR A 257 -4.94 16.98 0.70
C TYR A 257 -6.04 17.91 1.23
N MET A 258 -6.13 18.05 2.56
CA MET A 258 -7.06 18.95 3.23
C MET A 258 -6.27 19.89 4.15
N ASP A 259 -6.54 21.19 4.10
CA ASP A 259 -5.73 22.25 4.76
C ASP A 259 -5.54 22.07 6.28
N SER A 260 -6.36 21.23 6.93
CA SER A 260 -6.24 20.87 8.35
C SER A 260 -6.77 19.45 8.63
N GLY A 261 -6.74 18.55 7.63
CA GLY A 261 -7.28 17.20 7.74
C GLY A 261 -6.28 16.14 7.27
N ILE A 262 -6.48 14.89 7.72
CA ILE A 262 -5.66 13.76 7.27
C ILE A 262 -5.86 13.59 5.75
N PRO A 263 -4.78 13.52 4.94
CA PRO A 263 -4.91 13.26 3.50
C PRO A 263 -5.57 11.91 3.24
N TYR A 264 -6.30 11.78 2.14
CA TYR A 264 -7.04 10.56 1.85
C TYR A 264 -6.98 10.13 0.38
N LEU A 265 -6.95 8.81 0.19
CA LEU A 265 -6.93 8.14 -1.08
C LEU A 265 -8.36 7.79 -1.54
N THR A 266 -8.57 7.98 -2.83
CA THR A 266 -9.71 7.51 -3.63
C THR A 266 -9.17 6.92 -4.94
N GLY A 267 -10.03 6.45 -5.84
CA GLY A 267 -9.61 5.68 -7.02
C GLY A 267 -9.87 4.18 -6.81
N TRP A 268 -9.88 3.37 -7.87
CA TRP A 268 -10.25 1.95 -7.74
C TRP A 268 -9.23 1.12 -6.95
N LEU A 269 -8.00 1.61 -6.78
CA LEU A 269 -6.97 0.98 -5.95
C LEU A 269 -7.42 0.80 -4.50
N THR A 270 -8.33 1.65 -3.99
CA THR A 270 -8.83 1.52 -2.62
C THR A 270 -9.71 0.30 -2.40
N ALA A 271 -10.17 -0.41 -3.45
CA ALA A 271 -10.79 -1.72 -3.33
C ALA A 271 -9.89 -2.72 -2.58
N PHE A 272 -8.57 -2.64 -2.82
CA PHE A 272 -7.54 -3.46 -2.17
C PHE A 272 -7.25 -3.04 -0.71
N CYS A 273 -8.00 -2.06 -0.20
CA CYS A 273 -7.98 -1.57 1.17
C CYS A 273 -9.39 -1.57 1.80
N TYR A 274 -10.34 -2.36 1.28
CA TYR A 274 -11.74 -2.34 1.72
C TYR A 274 -11.93 -2.67 3.20
N TRP A 275 -11.21 -3.66 3.73
CA TRP A 275 -11.24 -3.99 5.15
C TRP A 275 -10.07 -3.33 5.90
N ASP A 276 -10.33 -2.92 7.14
CA ASP A 276 -9.26 -2.72 8.13
C ASP A 276 -8.73 -4.07 8.67
N GLU A 277 -7.66 -4.01 9.45
CA GLU A 277 -6.95 -5.19 9.97
C GLU A 277 -7.78 -5.99 10.99
N GLN A 278 -8.90 -5.41 11.46
CA GLN A 278 -9.89 -6.03 12.34
C GLN A 278 -11.08 -6.60 11.54
N GLY A 279 -11.03 -6.56 10.20
CA GLY A 279 -12.04 -7.11 9.30
C GLY A 279 -13.28 -6.24 9.08
N ASN A 280 -13.30 -4.98 9.54
CA ASN A 280 -14.44 -4.09 9.36
C ASN A 280 -14.35 -3.35 8.00
N PRO A 281 -15.47 -3.18 7.29
CA PRO A 281 -15.47 -2.50 5.99
C PRO A 281 -15.31 -0.99 6.17
N LYS A 282 -14.32 -0.39 5.49
CA LYS A 282 -14.11 1.06 5.43
C LYS A 282 -15.24 1.76 4.69
N ARG A 283 -15.45 3.04 5.00
CA ARG A 283 -16.50 3.87 4.38
C ARG A 283 -16.29 3.97 2.86
N LEU A 284 -17.33 3.67 2.09
CA LEU A 284 -17.37 3.91 0.65
C LEU A 284 -17.52 5.39 0.32
N SER A 285 -16.98 5.80 -0.83
CA SER A 285 -17.14 7.13 -1.40
C SER A 285 -18.57 7.34 -1.89
N ASP A 286 -19.02 8.60 -1.89
CA ASP A 286 -20.38 8.96 -2.32
C ASP A 286 -20.53 8.99 -3.87
N THR A 287 -19.51 8.54 -4.62
CA THR A 287 -19.41 8.54 -6.08
C THR A 287 -18.87 7.20 -6.58
N SER A 288 -19.39 6.67 -7.68
CA SER A 288 -18.82 5.50 -8.36
C SER A 288 -17.98 5.92 -9.57
N LEU A 289 -16.87 5.23 -9.82
CA LEU A 289 -15.93 5.56 -10.90
C LEU A 289 -16.33 4.94 -12.25
N PHE A 290 -17.04 3.81 -12.24
CA PHE A 290 -17.50 3.13 -13.46
C PHE A 290 -19.03 3.09 -13.50
N GLY A 291 -19.61 3.31 -14.67
CA GLY A 291 -21.06 3.44 -14.85
C GLY A 291 -21.84 2.21 -14.37
N GLY A 292 -22.42 2.28 -13.17
CA GLY A 292 -23.18 1.19 -12.55
C GLY A 292 -22.39 0.26 -11.63
N ALA A 293 -21.08 0.46 -11.45
CA ALA A 293 -20.28 -0.31 -10.48
C ALA A 293 -20.52 0.15 -9.04
N ALA A 294 -20.15 -0.69 -8.07
CA ALA A 294 -20.10 -0.31 -6.66
C ALA A 294 -19.11 0.87 -6.43
N PRO A 295 -19.42 1.83 -5.56
CA PRO A 295 -18.48 2.89 -5.19
C PRO A 295 -17.31 2.32 -4.38
N PHE A 296 -16.12 2.90 -4.55
CA PHE A 296 -14.89 2.42 -3.92
C PHE A 296 -14.66 3.04 -2.54
N PRO A 297 -13.86 2.42 -1.66
CA PRO A 297 -13.55 2.96 -0.33
C PRO A 297 -12.88 4.35 -0.40
N ARG A 298 -13.20 5.21 0.56
CA ARG A 298 -12.33 6.32 0.94
C ARG A 298 -11.37 5.80 2.01
N VAL A 299 -10.07 6.01 1.83
CA VAL A 299 -9.03 5.48 2.72
C VAL A 299 -8.10 6.61 3.12
N ASP A 300 -8.22 7.12 4.34
CA ASP A 300 -7.27 8.11 4.85
C ASP A 300 -5.84 7.49 4.84
N THR A 301 -4.81 8.23 4.44
CA THR A 301 -3.51 7.65 4.03
C THR A 301 -2.75 6.97 5.16
N VAL A 302 -3.03 7.34 6.41
CA VAL A 302 -2.51 6.68 7.63
C VAL A 302 -3.27 5.40 8.01
N ALA A 303 -4.39 5.13 7.33
CA ALA A 303 -5.28 3.99 7.55
C ALA A 303 -5.35 3.04 6.34
N ILE A 304 -4.36 3.12 5.44
CA ILE A 304 -4.05 2.06 4.47
C ILE A 304 -3.61 0.83 5.28
N PRO A 305 -4.34 -0.31 5.19
CA PRO A 305 -4.00 -1.50 5.97
C PRO A 305 -2.69 -2.10 5.47
N GLN A 306 -1.96 -2.74 6.37
CA GLN A 306 -0.72 -3.42 6.06
C GLN A 306 -0.91 -4.43 4.90
N GLY A 307 0.04 -4.48 3.97
CA GLY A 307 0.09 -5.49 2.91
C GLY A 307 0.61 -6.83 3.42
N PHE A 308 0.28 -7.21 4.67
CA PHE A 308 0.74 -8.44 5.31
C PHE A 308 -0.20 -9.05 6.35
N SER A 309 0.08 -10.31 6.70
CA SER A 309 -0.73 -11.14 7.60
C SER A 309 0.15 -12.12 8.38
N SER A 310 0.65 -11.72 9.56
CA SER A 310 1.42 -12.58 10.47
C SER A 310 0.53 -13.55 11.26
N VAL A 311 1.15 -14.62 11.77
CA VAL A 311 0.67 -15.61 12.75
C VAL A 311 1.92 -16.29 13.36
N ASN A 312 1.80 -17.35 14.15
CA ASN A 312 2.89 -17.95 14.94
C ASN A 312 3.09 -19.43 14.58
N VAL A 313 4.31 -19.95 14.69
CA VAL A 313 4.60 -21.40 14.58
C VAL A 313 5.48 -21.92 15.71
N HIS A 314 5.35 -23.22 15.94
CA HIS A 314 6.36 -24.07 16.55
C HIS A 314 7.08 -24.86 15.44
N VAL A 315 8.42 -24.84 15.44
CA VAL A 315 9.29 -25.51 14.48
C VAL A 315 10.11 -26.59 15.21
N ASN A 316 10.15 -27.80 14.65
CA ASN A 316 11.07 -28.86 15.06
C ASN A 316 12.02 -29.13 13.88
N ASP A 317 13.28 -28.73 14.02
CA ASP A 317 14.34 -28.97 13.04
C ASP A 317 15.24 -30.12 13.54
N TYR A 318 14.88 -31.35 13.15
CA TYR A 318 15.56 -32.60 13.54
C TYR A 318 15.78 -32.79 15.06
N GLY A 319 14.84 -32.32 15.87
CA GLY A 319 14.89 -32.38 17.34
C GLY A 319 15.36 -31.07 18.01
N ASN A 320 15.72 -30.04 17.25
CA ASN A 320 15.87 -28.68 17.77
C ASN A 320 14.51 -27.95 17.68
N GLU A 321 13.87 -27.71 18.82
CA GLU A 321 12.51 -27.13 18.89
C GLU A 321 12.53 -25.65 19.30
N TYR A 322 11.87 -24.80 18.51
CA TYR A 322 11.79 -23.35 18.73
C TYR A 322 10.50 -22.74 18.17
N ASP A 323 10.11 -21.57 18.70
CA ASP A 323 8.93 -20.83 18.25
C ASP A 323 9.33 -19.62 17.38
N ALA A 324 8.57 -19.37 16.31
CA ALA A 324 8.90 -18.38 15.29
C ALA A 324 7.68 -17.56 14.81
N THR A 325 7.93 -16.30 14.49
CA THR A 325 6.98 -15.30 13.95
C THR A 325 7.78 -14.44 12.96
N MET A 326 7.60 -14.38 11.64
CA MET A 326 6.55 -14.79 10.70
C MET A 326 5.52 -13.69 10.35
N ILE A 327 5.46 -13.32 9.06
CA ILE A 327 4.76 -12.16 8.44
C ILE A 327 4.54 -12.40 6.90
N ALA A 328 3.32 -12.32 6.33
CA ALA A 328 3.01 -12.67 4.90
C ALA A 328 2.89 -11.48 3.88
N GLY A 329 2.80 -11.66 2.54
CA GLY A 329 2.30 -10.61 1.59
C GLY A 329 3.28 -9.69 0.81
N SER A 330 2.90 -8.42 0.53
CA SER A 330 3.63 -7.41 -0.30
C SER A 330 4.07 -6.14 0.47
N VAL A 331 5.38 -5.82 0.50
CA VAL A 331 5.98 -4.50 0.91
C VAL A 331 7.09 -4.05 -0.04
N GLY A 332 7.60 -4.95 -0.85
CA GLY A 332 8.66 -4.66 -1.78
C GLY A 332 8.15 -3.74 -2.88
N ILE A 333 9.01 -2.89 -3.45
CA ILE A 333 8.74 -2.29 -4.76
C ILE A 333 10.02 -2.32 -5.62
N ALA A 334 10.22 -3.40 -6.38
CA ALA A 334 11.32 -3.51 -7.35
C ALA A 334 11.28 -2.38 -8.37
N ALA A 335 12.27 -1.50 -8.32
CA ALA A 335 12.61 -0.59 -9.39
C ALA A 335 13.70 -1.18 -10.30
N THR A 336 13.57 -0.84 -11.58
CA THR A 336 14.34 -1.30 -12.72
C THR A 336 14.50 -0.13 -13.69
N ALA A 337 15.54 -0.19 -14.53
CA ALA A 337 15.60 0.67 -15.71
C ALA A 337 14.71 0.09 -16.82
N SER A 338 13.85 0.93 -17.40
CA SER A 338 12.95 0.60 -18.53
C SER A 338 13.68 0.17 -19.80
N SER A 339 15.00 0.43 -19.89
CA SER A 339 15.85 0.03 -21.00
C SER A 339 17.27 -0.26 -20.56
N SER A 340 17.90 -1.26 -21.17
CA SER A 340 19.29 -1.68 -20.89
C SER A 340 20.38 -0.69 -21.34
N ALA A 341 19.97 0.50 -21.81
CA ALA A 341 20.85 1.62 -22.16
C ALA A 341 20.79 2.74 -21.11
N SER A 342 19.99 2.57 -20.06
CA SER A 342 19.76 3.54 -18.99
C SER A 342 20.16 2.94 -17.63
N SER A 343 20.74 3.76 -16.76
CA SER A 343 20.90 3.46 -15.32
C SER A 343 19.86 4.17 -14.45
N ALA A 344 18.92 4.89 -15.07
CA ALA A 344 17.81 5.53 -14.37
C ALA A 344 16.75 4.47 -14.04
N LEU A 345 16.43 4.35 -12.75
CA LEU A 345 15.45 3.43 -12.21
C LEU A 345 14.06 4.07 -12.31
N ASP A 346 13.37 3.86 -13.43
CA ASP A 346 12.15 4.57 -13.84
C ASP A 346 10.92 3.65 -13.97
N SER A 347 11.10 2.33 -13.84
CA SER A 347 10.04 1.33 -13.84
C SER A 347 9.98 0.56 -12.53
N ILE A 348 8.82 0.62 -11.86
CA ILE A 348 8.57 0.03 -10.55
C ILE A 348 7.54 -1.11 -10.60
N GLN A 349 7.69 -2.10 -9.72
CA GLN A 349 6.83 -3.27 -9.56
C GLN A 349 6.71 -3.62 -8.08
N PRO A 350 5.51 -3.90 -7.52
CA PRO A 350 5.38 -4.45 -6.17
C PRO A 350 6.11 -5.80 -6.00
N VAL A 351 6.57 -6.11 -4.78
CA VAL A 351 7.32 -7.33 -4.46
C VAL A 351 6.84 -7.99 -3.16
N SER A 352 6.54 -9.29 -3.27
CA SER A 352 6.28 -10.25 -2.19
C SER A 352 7.52 -11.14 -1.93
N GLY A 353 7.64 -11.81 -0.77
CA GLY A 353 8.80 -12.67 -0.42
C GLY A 353 8.47 -13.94 0.42
N TRP A 354 9.45 -14.57 1.11
CA TRP A 354 9.32 -15.54 2.22
C TRP A 354 10.40 -15.38 3.34
N TRP A 355 10.06 -14.94 4.55
CA TRP A 355 10.89 -14.76 5.77
C TRP A 355 10.71 -15.89 6.81
N VAL A 356 11.52 -15.84 7.88
CA VAL A 356 11.33 -16.52 9.18
C VAL A 356 12.09 -15.72 10.25
N CYS A 357 11.49 -15.42 11.42
CA CYS A 357 12.18 -14.77 12.55
C CYS A 357 11.84 -15.50 13.88
N LEU A 358 12.74 -15.45 14.87
CA LEU A 358 12.49 -16.04 16.20
C LEU A 358 11.46 -15.24 17.01
N GLN A 359 10.69 -15.91 17.87
CA GLN A 359 9.82 -15.22 18.85
C GLN A 359 10.60 -14.71 20.06
N ASP A 360 10.36 -13.45 20.43
CA ASP A 360 10.80 -12.88 21.70
C ASP A 360 9.70 -13.05 22.76
N LYS A 361 9.84 -14.09 23.59
CA LYS A 361 8.79 -14.50 24.54
C LYS A 361 8.55 -13.48 25.66
N GLU A 362 9.52 -12.64 26.00
CA GLU A 362 9.32 -11.59 27.00
C GLU A 362 8.51 -10.43 26.39
N LYS A 363 8.86 -9.99 25.18
CA LYS A 363 8.09 -8.94 24.47
C LYS A 363 6.66 -9.38 24.14
N LEU A 364 6.47 -10.62 23.66
CA LEU A 364 5.14 -11.18 23.38
C LEU A 364 4.27 -11.34 24.64
N LEU A 365 4.88 -11.50 25.82
CA LEU A 365 4.15 -11.50 27.09
C LEU A 365 3.81 -10.07 27.54
N GLU A 366 4.71 -9.10 27.33
CA GLU A 366 4.47 -7.71 27.69
C GLU A 366 3.45 -7.03 26.77
N GLU A 367 3.44 -7.33 25.46
CA GLU A 367 2.36 -6.89 24.56
C GLU A 367 0.99 -7.39 25.04
N LYS A 368 0.88 -8.66 25.41
CA LYS A 368 -0.36 -9.23 25.97
C LYS A 368 -0.78 -8.57 27.28
N ARG A 369 0.18 -8.13 28.12
CA ARG A 369 -0.11 -7.34 29.32
C ARG A 369 -0.61 -5.95 28.97
N VAL A 370 -0.01 -5.28 27.98
CA VAL A 370 -0.45 -3.96 27.49
C VAL A 370 -1.86 -4.04 26.90
N GLU A 371 -2.17 -5.04 26.06
CA GLU A 371 -3.52 -5.22 25.52
C GLU A 371 -4.54 -5.57 26.62
N LYS A 372 -4.19 -6.43 27.58
CA LYS A 372 -5.07 -6.72 28.73
C LYS A 372 -5.26 -5.49 29.62
N LYS A 373 -4.23 -4.66 29.86
CA LYS A 373 -4.34 -3.36 30.56
C LYS A 373 -5.30 -2.43 29.81
N GLN A 374 -5.19 -2.31 28.48
CA GLN A 374 -6.09 -1.48 27.67
C GLN A 374 -7.53 -1.99 27.68
N LEU A 375 -7.76 -3.30 27.49
CA LEU A 375 -9.10 -3.90 27.53
C LEU A 375 -9.78 -3.73 28.90
N LEU A 376 -9.03 -3.78 30.01
CA LEU A 376 -9.55 -3.47 31.34
C LEU A 376 -9.89 -1.98 31.52
N ALA A 377 -9.10 -1.07 30.92
CA ALA A 377 -9.40 0.35 30.89
C ALA A 377 -10.67 0.65 30.07
N ASP A 378 -10.77 0.09 28.86
CA ASP A 378 -11.95 0.21 27.99
C ASP A 378 -13.21 -0.35 28.67
N LEU A 379 -13.11 -1.50 29.36
CA LEU A 379 -14.20 -2.09 30.14
C LEU A 379 -14.68 -1.14 31.24
N SER A 380 -13.78 -0.37 31.86
CA SER A 380 -14.14 0.59 32.91
C SER A 380 -14.97 1.78 32.39
N CYS A 381 -14.87 2.09 31.09
CA CYS A 381 -15.70 3.09 30.43
C CYS A 381 -17.13 2.60 30.10
N PHE A 382 -17.41 1.30 30.23
CA PHE A 382 -18.71 0.69 29.93
C PHE A 382 -19.28 -0.04 31.16
N PRO A 383 -19.84 0.69 32.15
CA PRO A 383 -20.33 0.11 33.40
C PRO A 383 -21.51 -0.85 33.21
N GLU A 384 -21.61 -1.80 34.14
CA GLU A 384 -22.61 -2.87 34.09
C GLU A 384 -24.04 -2.34 34.32
N GLY A 385 -24.97 -2.77 33.46
CA GLY A 385 -26.38 -2.33 33.48
C GLY A 385 -26.74 -1.21 32.49
N GLU A 386 -25.77 -0.58 31.83
CA GLU A 386 -26.07 0.39 30.76
C GLU A 386 -26.47 -0.30 29.44
N LYS A 387 -27.77 -0.45 29.21
CA LYS A 387 -28.36 -1.02 27.97
C LYS A 387 -27.91 -0.38 26.66
N ARG A 388 -27.33 0.82 26.68
CA ARG A 388 -26.77 1.49 25.50
C ARG A 388 -25.37 0.97 25.13
N CYS A 389 -24.66 0.43 26.11
CA CYS A 389 -23.25 0.04 26.06
C CYS A 389 -23.05 -1.48 26.18
N GLU A 390 -24.09 -2.20 26.60
CA GLU A 390 -24.13 -3.64 26.89
C GLU A 390 -23.51 -4.54 25.80
N ASN A 391 -23.76 -4.23 24.51
CA ASN A 391 -23.17 -4.97 23.38
C ASN A 391 -21.64 -4.80 23.29
N GLU A 392 -21.12 -3.58 23.47
CA GLU A 392 -19.67 -3.33 23.36
C GLU A 392 -18.94 -3.86 24.59
N ARG A 393 -19.55 -3.73 25.77
CA ARG A 393 -19.08 -4.38 27.00
C ARG A 393 -18.95 -5.90 26.82
N HIS A 394 -19.90 -6.55 26.15
CA HIS A 394 -19.85 -7.99 25.88
C HIS A 394 -18.66 -8.38 24.99
N LYS A 395 -18.38 -7.63 23.91
CA LYS A 395 -17.21 -7.87 23.04
C LYS A 395 -15.88 -7.68 23.78
N ILE A 396 -15.80 -6.71 24.68
CA ILE A 396 -14.59 -6.47 25.49
C ILE A 396 -14.35 -7.64 26.45
N LEU A 397 -15.41 -8.16 27.09
CA LEU A 397 -15.33 -9.36 27.93
C LEU A 397 -14.94 -10.62 27.14
N GLU A 398 -15.49 -10.81 25.94
CA GLU A 398 -15.11 -11.91 25.04
C GLU A 398 -13.62 -11.84 24.60
N ARG A 399 -13.10 -10.62 24.35
CA ARG A 399 -11.67 -10.42 24.13
C ARG A 399 -10.84 -10.72 25.37
N LEU A 400 -11.24 -10.23 26.54
CA LEU A 400 -10.52 -10.45 27.81
C LEU A 400 -10.35 -11.94 28.16
N GLY A 401 -11.31 -12.79 27.79
CA GLY A 401 -11.21 -14.25 27.95
C GLY A 401 -9.99 -14.88 27.24
N LYS A 402 -9.44 -14.22 26.20
CA LYS A 402 -8.22 -14.68 25.50
C LYS A 402 -6.92 -14.40 26.27
N TYR A 403 -7.01 -13.73 27.42
CA TYR A 403 -5.87 -13.30 28.24
C TYR A 403 -6.03 -13.72 29.71
N GLU A 404 -6.87 -14.72 30.04
CA GLU A 404 -7.09 -15.16 31.44
C GLU A 404 -5.76 -15.47 32.15
N ASP A 405 -4.89 -16.27 31.52
CA ASP A 405 -3.57 -16.68 32.02
C ASP A 405 -2.52 -15.54 32.14
N VAL A 406 -2.83 -14.32 31.67
CA VAL A 406 -1.88 -13.20 31.64
C VAL A 406 -2.01 -12.34 32.90
N GLU A 407 -1.07 -12.47 33.84
CA GLU A 407 -1.02 -11.59 35.03
C GLU A 407 -0.67 -10.15 34.67
N VAL A 408 -1.45 -9.21 35.20
CA VAL A 408 -1.31 -7.76 35.04
C VAL A 408 -1.28 -7.09 36.41
N SER A 409 -0.20 -6.35 36.70
CA SER A 409 -0.17 -5.41 37.83
C SER A 409 -1.02 -4.19 37.52
N LEU A 410 -1.79 -3.72 38.51
CA LEU A 410 -2.60 -2.51 38.46
C LEU A 410 -1.92 -1.30 39.15
N ASP A 411 -0.73 -1.47 39.73
CA ASP A 411 -0.09 -0.46 40.59
C ASP A 411 0.78 0.58 39.83
N ASP A 412 0.91 0.49 38.51
CA ASP A 412 1.69 1.44 37.68
C ASP A 412 0.96 2.79 37.46
N ARG A 413 0.60 3.49 38.55
CA ARG A 413 0.35 4.95 38.51
C ARG A 413 1.69 5.68 38.43
N GLY A 414 2.30 5.65 37.25
CA GLY A 414 3.74 5.87 37.07
C GLY A 414 4.18 6.84 35.97
N TYR A 415 3.30 7.67 35.42
CA TYR A 415 3.70 8.84 34.60
C TYR A 415 2.77 10.03 34.84
N GLU A 416 3.03 10.76 35.93
CA GLU A 416 2.60 12.17 35.99
C GLU A 416 3.45 12.95 34.97
N TYR A 417 2.79 13.72 34.10
CA TYR A 417 3.48 14.72 33.29
C TYR A 417 3.82 15.89 34.21
N ASP A 418 5.11 16.08 34.51
CA ASP A 418 5.64 17.28 35.17
C ASP A 418 5.42 18.52 34.28
N MET A 419 4.22 19.08 34.35
CA MET A 419 3.83 20.38 33.81
C MET A 419 4.18 21.46 34.85
N ASP A 420 5.48 21.69 35.06
CA ASP A 420 5.96 22.83 35.85
C ASP A 420 5.65 24.17 35.09
N PRO A 421 5.35 25.28 35.79
CA PRO A 421 4.48 26.36 35.26
C PRO A 421 5.15 27.52 34.50
#